data_AF-A0A1M7ZP13-F1
#
_entry.id   AF-A0A1M7ZP13-F1
#
_cell.length_a   1.000
_cell.length_b   1.000
_cell.length_c   1.000
_cell.angle_alpha   90.00
_cell.angle_beta   90.00
_cell.angle_gamma   90.00
#
_symmetry.space_group_name_H-M   'P 1'
#
loop_
_entity.id
_entity.type
_entity.pdbx_description
1 polymer ?
#
loop_
_entity_poly.entity_id
_entity_poly.type
_entity_poly.pdbx_seq_one_letter_code
_entity_poly.pdbx_strand_id
1 'polypeptide(L)'
;MSEASKTRDHDEIRRWIEARDGRPACIRTNGSGGILRIDFGEPEENLEEISWDEFFRIFDESDLDFLHQDKTADGKTSRFSKFVSSDG
;
A
#
# COMPACT_ATOMS: atom_id res chain seq x y z
N MET A 1 21.05 6.88 0.56
CA MET A 1 19.81 7.60 0.87
C MET A 1 18.68 6.80 0.27
N SER A 2 17.93 6.06 1.08
CA SER A 2 16.78 5.30 0.60
C SER A 2 15.57 6.21 0.74
N GLU A 3 15.38 7.14 -0.21
CA GLU A 3 14.21 8.02 -0.22
C GLU A 3 12.97 7.19 -0.51
N ALA A 4 11.97 7.29 0.37
CA ALA A 4 10.64 6.78 0.10
C ALA A 4 9.89 7.85 -0.69
N SER A 5 9.30 7.45 -1.81
CA SER A 5 8.44 8.31 -2.61
C SER A 5 7.01 8.16 -2.12
N LYS A 6 6.25 9.25 -2.12
CA LYS A 6 4.82 9.22 -1.84
C LYS A 6 4.06 9.54 -3.11
N THR A 7 3.02 8.78 -3.37
CA THR A 7 2.13 8.98 -4.51
C THR A 7 0.68 8.76 -4.10
N ARG A 8 -0.22 9.44 -4.79
CA ARG A 8 -1.68 9.23 -4.69
C ARG A 8 -2.27 8.78 -6.02
N ASP A 9 -1.42 8.55 -7.02
CA ASP A 9 -1.85 8.21 -8.36
C ASP A 9 -2.25 6.73 -8.41
N HIS A 10 -3.55 6.46 -8.64
CA HIS A 10 -4.09 5.10 -8.64
C HIS A 10 -3.38 4.19 -9.65
N ASP A 11 -3.09 4.73 -10.84
CA ASP A 11 -2.35 4.03 -11.89
C ASP A 11 -0.92 3.68 -11.46
N GLU A 12 -0.23 4.59 -10.77
CA GLU A 12 1.14 4.38 -10.33
C GLU A 12 1.20 3.34 -9.22
N ILE A 13 0.31 3.44 -8.23
CA ILE A 13 0.16 2.49 -7.14
C ILE A 13 -0.09 1.09 -7.72
N ARG A 14 -1.06 0.97 -8.62
CA ARG A 14 -1.41 -0.29 -9.27
C ARG A 14 -0.23 -0.92 -10.01
N ARG A 15 0.43 -0.15 -10.89
CA ARG A 15 1.59 -0.66 -11.65
C ARG A 15 2.74 -1.06 -10.72
N TRP A 16 2.97 -0.31 -9.65
CA TRP A 16 4.04 -0.59 -8.69
C TRP A 16 3.82 -1.90 -7.95
N ILE A 17 2.57 -2.16 -7.57
CA ILE A 17 2.12 -3.37 -6.89
C ILE A 17 2.16 -4.57 -7.83
N GLU A 18 1.55 -4.47 -9.03
CA GLU A 18 1.54 -5.53 -10.03
C GLU A 18 2.97 -5.91 -10.47
N ALA A 19 3.87 -4.93 -10.62
CA ALA A 19 5.28 -5.19 -10.95
C ALA A 19 6.05 -5.99 -9.88
N ARG A 20 5.50 -6.10 -8.66
CA ARG A 20 6.08 -6.81 -7.51
C ARG A 20 5.26 -8.04 -7.10
N ASP A 21 4.39 -8.50 -8.01
CA ASP A 21 3.43 -9.59 -7.78
C ASP A 21 2.55 -9.35 -6.55
N GLY A 22 2.28 -8.08 -6.25
CA GLY A 22 1.47 -7.68 -5.12
C GLY A 22 -0.02 -7.61 -5.47
N ARG A 23 -0.87 -7.67 -4.45
CA ARG A 23 -2.33 -7.57 -4.57
C ARG A 23 -2.89 -6.60 -3.56
N PRO A 24 -3.95 -5.84 -3.91
CA PRO A 24 -4.61 -4.93 -2.98
C PRO A 24 -5.32 -5.71 -1.88
N ALA A 25 -5.07 -5.31 -0.64
CA ALA A 25 -5.69 -5.92 0.53
C ALA A 25 -5.96 -4.87 1.63
N CYS A 26 -6.80 -5.25 2.59
CA CYS A 26 -7.15 -4.39 3.71
C CYS A 26 -7.21 -5.20 5.00
N ILE A 27 -6.71 -4.61 6.08
CA ILE A 27 -6.82 -5.15 7.43
C ILE A 27 -7.90 -4.35 8.15
N ARG A 28 -9.01 -5.00 8.48
CA ARG A 28 -10.04 -4.41 9.35
C ARG A 28 -9.57 -4.47 10.80
N THR A 29 -9.19 -3.33 11.35
CA THR A 29 -8.87 -3.23 12.79
C THR A 29 -10.13 -2.86 13.57
N ASN A 30 -10.31 -3.43 14.77
CA ASN A 30 -11.44 -3.12 15.66
C ASN A 30 -11.39 -1.69 16.26
N GLY A 31 -10.40 -0.86 15.90
CA GLY A 31 -10.21 0.48 16.43
C GLY A 31 -10.18 1.52 15.32
N SER A 32 -11.35 1.89 14.81
CA SER A 32 -11.62 3.14 14.05
C SER A 32 -10.85 3.41 12.75
N GLY A 33 -10.04 2.48 12.25
CA GLY A 33 -9.35 2.64 10.97
C GLY A 33 -9.00 1.29 10.36
N GLY A 34 -9.45 1.05 9.13
CA GLY A 34 -8.95 -0.04 8.29
C GLY A 34 -7.58 0.34 7.75
N ILE A 35 -6.62 -0.59 7.80
CA ILE A 35 -5.27 -0.35 7.26
C ILE A 35 -5.21 -0.98 5.88
N LEU A 36 -5.06 -0.16 4.84
CA LEU A 36 -4.73 -0.66 3.51
C LEU A 36 -3.35 -1.30 3.50
N ARG A 37 -3.22 -2.42 2.79
CA ARG A 37 -2.00 -3.23 2.72
C ARG A 37 -1.89 -3.87 1.35
N ILE A 38 -0.67 -4.22 0.99
CA ILE A 38 -0.40 -4.95 -0.24
C ILE A 38 0.00 -6.37 0.16
N ASP A 39 -0.80 -7.34 -0.25
CA ASP A 39 -0.41 -8.74 -0.14
C ASP A 39 0.69 -9.02 -1.15
N PHE A 40 1.79 -9.56 -0.67
CA PHE A 40 2.97 -9.89 -1.47
C PHE A 40 3.20 -11.40 -1.53
N GLY A 41 2.19 -12.19 -1.14
CA GLY A 41 2.25 -13.63 -0.95
C GLY A 41 2.74 -14.04 0.45
N GLU A 42 2.72 -13.12 1.42
CA GLU A 42 3.03 -13.42 2.81
C GLU A 42 1.72 -13.69 3.56
N PRO A 43 1.58 -14.84 4.26
CA PRO A 43 0.34 -15.16 4.95
C PRO A 43 0.18 -14.27 6.19
N GLU A 44 -0.47 -13.12 6.03
CA GLU A 44 -0.97 -12.30 7.13
C GLU A 44 -2.41 -12.72 7.48
N GLU A 45 -2.62 -13.24 8.70
CA GLU A 45 -3.91 -13.82 9.13
C GLU A 45 -5.10 -12.84 9.14
N ASN A 46 -4.84 -11.53 9.09
CA ASN A 46 -5.89 -10.49 9.14
C ASN A 46 -5.98 -9.68 7.83
N LEU A 47 -5.32 -10.16 6.77
CA LEU A 47 -5.27 -9.49 5.49
C LEU A 47 -6.40 -10.00 4.59
N GLU A 48 -7.38 -9.13 4.31
CA GLU A 48 -8.46 -9.46 3.39
C GLU A 48 -8.13 -8.93 1.99
N GLU A 49 -8.01 -9.84 1.00
CA GLU A 49 -7.89 -9.46 -0.42
C GLU A 49 -9.17 -8.71 -0.83
N ILE A 50 -9.00 -7.50 -1.37
CA ILE A 50 -10.09 -6.67 -1.87
C ILE A 50 -9.87 -6.32 -3.33
N SER A 51 -10.91 -5.85 -4.02
CA SER A 51 -10.76 -5.39 -5.39
C SER A 51 -10.02 -4.05 -5.45
N TRP A 52 -9.36 -3.76 -6.57
CA TRP A 52 -8.75 -2.44 -6.82
C TRP A 52 -9.73 -1.28 -6.63
N ASP A 53 -10.98 -1.48 -7.05
CA ASP A 53 -12.05 -0.49 -6.90
C ASP A 53 -12.30 -0.13 -5.42
N GLU A 54 -12.49 -1.15 -4.57
CA GLU A 54 -12.68 -0.99 -3.13
C GLU A 54 -11.43 -0.41 -2.45
N PHE A 55 -10.25 -0.85 -2.89
CA PHE A 55 -8.98 -0.38 -2.36
C PHE A 55 -8.78 1.13 -2.60
N PHE A 56 -8.99 1.58 -3.84
CA PHE A 56 -8.86 3.00 -4.17
C PHE A 56 -9.97 3.83 -3.55
N ARG A 57 -11.17 3.26 -3.43
CA ARG A 57 -12.27 3.90 -2.71
C ARG A 57 -11.91 4.18 -1.25
N ILE A 58 -11.42 3.19 -0.51
CA ILE A 58 -10.99 3.38 0.89
C ILE A 58 -9.80 4.34 0.97
N PHE A 59 -8.87 4.24 0.02
CA PHE A 59 -7.68 5.10 -0.05
C PHE A 59 -8.05 6.59 -0.21
N ASP A 60 -8.98 6.88 -1.11
CA ASP A 60 -9.51 8.23 -1.40
C ASP A 60 -10.40 8.72 -0.25
N GLU A 61 -11.34 7.90 0.24
CA GLU A 61 -12.23 8.25 1.36
C GLU A 61 -11.44 8.52 2.66
N SER A 62 -10.28 7.91 2.84
CA SER A 62 -9.42 8.07 4.02
C SER A 62 -8.28 9.09 3.82
N ASP A 63 -8.23 9.78 2.69
CA ASP A 63 -7.14 10.70 2.26
C ASP A 63 -5.73 10.17 2.60
N LEU A 64 -5.45 8.95 2.16
CA LEU A 64 -4.18 8.29 2.42
C LEU A 64 -3.13 8.66 1.35
N ASP A 65 -1.86 8.65 1.77
CA ASP A 65 -0.70 8.73 0.89
C ASP A 65 -0.05 7.34 0.78
N PHE A 66 0.22 6.88 -0.44
CA PHE A 66 0.98 5.65 -0.68
C PHE A 66 2.47 5.96 -0.64
N LEU A 67 3.08 5.68 0.50
CA LEU A 67 4.51 5.79 0.71
C LEU A 67 5.19 4.47 0.32
N HIS A 68 5.95 4.48 -0.77
CA HIS A 68 6.69 3.32 -1.25
C HIS A 68 8.18 3.59 -1.35
N GLN A 69 8.97 2.53 -1.28
CA GLN A 69 10.41 2.60 -1.51
C GLN A 69 10.78 1.66 -2.67
N ASP A 70 11.38 2.20 -3.73
CA ASP A 70 11.78 1.39 -4.88
C ASP A 70 13.08 0.63 -4.65
N LYS A 71 14.05 1.26 -3.97
CA LYS A 71 15.39 0.71 -3.76
C LYS A 71 15.76 0.74 -2.28
N THR A 72 16.27 -0.38 -1.77
CA THR A 72 16.92 -0.45 -0.46
C THR A 72 18.30 0.20 -0.50
N ALA A 73 18.91 0.42 0.67
CA ALA A 73 20.29 0.94 0.77
C ALA A 73 21.32 0.03 0.06
N ASP A 74 20.98 -1.25 -0.10
CA ASP A 74 21.80 -2.28 -0.75
C ASP A 74 21.57 -2.34 -2.28
N GLY A 75 20.74 -1.45 -2.85
CA GLY A 75 20.41 -1.41 -4.28
C GLY A 75 19.40 -2.47 -4.74
N LYS A 76 18.85 -3.27 -3.83
CA LYS A 76 17.81 -4.28 -4.12
C LYS A 76 16.42 -3.65 -4.18
N THR A 77 15.53 -4.24 -4.97
CA THR A 77 14.10 -3.85 -5.03
C THR A 77 13.48 -3.92 -3.65
N SER A 78 13.00 -2.78 -3.13
CA SER A 78 12.25 -2.77 -1.87
C SER A 78 10.80 -3.18 -2.12
N ARG A 79 10.24 -3.92 -1.16
CA ARG A 79 8.79 -4.20 -1.05
C ARG A 79 8.13 -3.33 0.02
N PHE A 80 8.87 -2.37 0.57
CA PHE A 80 8.36 -1.47 1.58
C PHE A 80 7.31 -0.55 0.97
N SER A 81 6.08 -0.72 1.42
CA SER A 81 4.97 0.16 1.13
C SER A 81 4.19 0.41 2.42
N LYS A 82 3.72 1.63 2.59
CA LYS A 82 2.95 2.06 3.76
C LYS A 82 1.94 3.09 3.34
N PHE A 83 0.73 2.94 3.85
CA PHE A 83 -0.32 3.93 3.73
C PHE A 83 -0.25 4.80 4.97
N VAL A 84 -0.07 6.09 4.76
CA VAL A 84 -0.02 7.06 5.85
C VAL A 84 -1.16 8.05 5.64
N SER A 85 -1.88 8.36 6.71
CA SER A 85 -2.87 9.44 6.67
C SER A 85 -2.16 10.74 6.37
N SER A 86 -2.75 11.54 5.49
CA SER A 86 -2.31 12.90 5.24
C SER A 86 -2.65 13.73 6.49
N ASP A 87 -1.67 13.95 7.36
CA ASP A 87 -1.82 14.89 8.47
C ASP A 87 -1.88 16.30 7.85
N GLY A 88 -3.11 16.84 7.74
CA GLY A 88 -3.41 18.19 7.28
C GLY A 88 -3.67 19.13 8.43
#